data_AF-D7FWQ3-F1
#
_entry.id   AF-D7FWQ3-F1
#
_cell.length_a   1.000
_cell.length_b   1.000
_cell.length_c   1.000
_cell.angle_alpha   90.00
_cell.angle_beta   90.00
_cell.angle_gamma   90.00
#
_symmetry.space_group_name_H-M   'P 1'
#
loop_
_entity.id
_entity.type
_entity.pdbx_description
1 polymer ?
#
loop_
_entity_poly.entity_id
_entity_poly.type
_entity_poly.pdbx_seq_one_letter_code
_entity_poly.pdbx_strand_id
1 'polypeptide(L)'
;MKASSITPWSKVAFCVLGCVHFLAYLPSGAVHPGMVAPPKPDDDSSAEGRYSAEDWFSAEDRYSAAPRPQQAEAAEGDRTNAAAPGVLEVWATTSADAEEEALLRSRERKSQEITSPVDGIHVTPDGDVALPGARTSRASSSVAVPVRALASPDQCWVFMHLQKCGGSTVKYMLRRSYGSRYSIYDSNQWKLGDDISANFGVKLARGETWNVMAGGYTEALRRSEPVDAGCRFFTLFRHPIARMVSAYFYCRSTLGDAACASEVVDAKDVDLLTFAKHWGNFAVRQFALGFVPSDGVQEYIRTPEAQALHDFDLKKIAGWYQLKMYLERPEKGDWGVPGQSEAMTVEHDAAATLEAPLYDLLQPAMDLIRSGYVAVGILEQWNTTLHLFDHALEIPGMYWGAQFAEGGKQRVDYKNKRLESETLKQAWTDSELKKYMRLDLLLYEHAVDVFHEQARGYGLL
;
A
#
# COMPACT_ATOMS: atom_id res chain seq x y z
N MET A 1 -31.80 -61.69 -27.72
CA MET A 1 -30.67 -61.12 -28.46
C MET A 1 -30.13 -59.97 -27.64
N LYS A 2 -28.93 -60.14 -27.08
CA LYS A 2 -28.26 -59.22 -26.14
C LYS A 2 -27.24 -58.40 -26.91
N ALA A 3 -27.22 -57.08 -26.72
CA ALA A 3 -26.12 -56.22 -27.09
C ALA A 3 -25.58 -55.59 -25.79
N SER A 4 -24.30 -55.85 -25.51
CA SER A 4 -23.58 -55.36 -24.34
C SER A 4 -22.67 -54.21 -24.78
N SER A 5 -22.80 -53.05 -24.14
CA SER A 5 -21.96 -51.87 -24.34
C SER A 5 -20.69 -51.93 -23.47
N ILE A 6 -19.53 -51.79 -24.11
CA ILE A 6 -18.19 -51.71 -23.50
C ILE A 6 -17.80 -50.23 -23.37
N THR A 7 -17.23 -49.88 -22.21
CA THR A 7 -16.69 -48.56 -21.84
C THR A 7 -15.30 -48.26 -22.43
N PRO A 8 -14.93 -46.99 -22.70
CA PRO A 8 -13.60 -46.64 -23.22
C PRO A 8 -12.69 -46.07 -22.12
N TRP A 9 -11.76 -46.88 -21.62
CA TRP A 9 -10.58 -46.43 -20.87
C TRP A 9 -9.38 -47.24 -21.37
N SER A 10 -8.59 -46.71 -22.31
CA SER A 10 -7.23 -47.21 -22.64
C SER A 10 -6.59 -46.49 -23.84
N LYS A 11 -6.30 -45.19 -23.77
CA LYS A 11 -5.34 -44.55 -24.70
C LYS A 11 -4.66 -43.30 -24.12
N VAL A 12 -3.72 -43.44 -23.19
CA VAL A 12 -2.48 -42.62 -23.09
C VAL A 12 -1.47 -43.37 -22.22
N ALA A 13 -0.68 -44.25 -22.82
CA ALA A 13 0.49 -44.84 -22.17
C ALA A 13 1.46 -45.34 -23.25
N PHE A 14 2.14 -44.43 -23.96
CA PHE A 14 3.31 -44.74 -24.79
C PHE A 14 4.02 -43.43 -25.16
N CYS A 15 4.98 -42.99 -24.34
CA CYS A 15 6.04 -42.05 -24.75
C CYS A 15 7.15 -41.92 -23.68
N VAL A 16 7.66 -43.05 -23.19
CA VAL A 16 8.91 -43.07 -22.41
C VAL A 16 9.77 -44.20 -22.95
N LEU A 17 10.73 -43.87 -23.82
CA LEU A 17 11.99 -44.59 -24.09
C LEU A 17 12.60 -44.02 -25.38
N GLY A 18 13.63 -43.18 -25.25
CA GLY A 18 14.44 -42.80 -26.41
C GLY A 18 15.19 -41.47 -26.34
N CYS A 19 15.93 -41.19 -25.27
CA CYS A 19 16.96 -40.14 -25.28
C CYS A 19 18.06 -40.43 -24.23
N VAL A 20 18.83 -41.49 -24.46
CA VAL A 20 20.14 -41.69 -23.82
C VAL A 20 21.11 -42.08 -24.93
N HIS A 21 21.82 -41.10 -25.49
CA HIS A 21 23.14 -41.19 -26.13
C HIS A 21 23.38 -39.89 -26.91
N PHE A 22 24.18 -38.97 -26.37
CA PHE A 22 25.17 -38.15 -27.10
C PHE A 22 25.83 -37.20 -26.08
N LEU A 23 26.82 -37.73 -25.38
CA LEU A 23 27.86 -36.97 -24.68
C LEU A 23 29.17 -37.31 -25.41
N ALA A 24 29.68 -36.40 -26.23
CA ALA A 24 31.11 -36.22 -26.48
C ALA A 24 31.33 -35.03 -27.45
N TYR A 25 32.38 -34.26 -27.18
CA TYR A 25 33.02 -33.22 -28.00
C TYR A 25 32.38 -31.82 -28.08
N LEU A 26 32.82 -30.94 -27.18
CA LEU A 26 33.13 -29.55 -27.54
C LEU A 26 34.47 -29.11 -26.90
N PRO A 27 35.35 -28.42 -27.65
CA PRO A 27 36.69 -28.07 -27.21
C PRO A 27 36.72 -26.79 -26.36
N SER A 28 37.62 -26.80 -25.39
CA SER A 28 38.05 -25.67 -24.58
C SER A 28 38.66 -24.55 -25.42
N GLY A 29 38.33 -23.29 -25.10
CA GLY A 29 39.19 -22.15 -25.38
C GLY A 29 38.55 -21.02 -26.21
N ALA A 30 37.90 -20.08 -25.54
CA ALA A 30 37.75 -18.71 -26.05
C ALA A 30 37.71 -17.74 -24.87
N VAL A 31 38.83 -17.03 -24.67
CA VAL A 31 38.98 -15.91 -23.74
C VAL A 31 38.33 -14.69 -24.38
N HIS A 32 37.26 -14.17 -23.77
CA HIS A 32 36.71 -12.87 -24.14
C HIS A 32 37.32 -11.74 -23.29
N PRO A 33 37.63 -10.58 -23.87
CA PRO A 33 38.27 -9.47 -23.18
C PRO A 33 37.28 -8.72 -22.27
N GLY A 34 37.80 -8.25 -21.14
CA GLY A 34 37.04 -7.59 -20.08
C GLY A 34 36.36 -6.30 -20.53
N MET A 35 35.06 -6.20 -20.24
CA MET A 35 34.34 -4.93 -20.21
C MET A 35 34.55 -4.28 -18.85
N VAL A 36 35.17 -3.10 -18.87
CA VAL A 36 35.30 -2.19 -17.74
C VAL A 36 33.94 -1.56 -17.46
N ALA A 37 33.43 -1.71 -16.23
CA ALA A 37 32.22 -1.04 -15.79
C ALA A 37 32.48 0.48 -15.65
N PRO A 38 31.53 1.36 -16.05
CA PRO A 38 31.66 2.78 -15.81
C PRO A 38 31.57 3.08 -14.30
N PRO A 39 32.24 4.15 -13.82
CA PRO A 39 32.17 4.55 -12.42
C PRO A 39 30.76 4.96 -12.03
N LYS A 40 30.34 4.57 -10.83
CA LYS A 40 29.10 5.04 -10.21
C LYS A 40 29.21 6.55 -9.95
N PRO A 41 28.12 7.33 -10.16
CA PRO A 41 28.08 8.71 -9.71
C PRO A 41 28.08 8.75 -8.17
N ASP A 42 28.79 9.72 -7.62
CA ASP A 42 28.91 9.99 -6.19
C ASP A 42 27.54 10.37 -5.60
N ASP A 43 27.07 9.59 -4.63
CA ASP A 43 25.94 9.92 -3.76
C ASP A 43 26.44 10.88 -2.68
N ASP A 44 26.34 12.18 -2.94
CA ASP A 44 26.56 13.22 -1.95
C ASP A 44 25.23 13.81 -1.46
N SER A 45 25.07 13.79 -0.13
CA SER A 45 24.13 14.55 0.70
C SER A 45 22.65 14.09 0.77
N SER A 46 22.37 13.25 1.77
CA SER A 46 21.08 13.29 2.49
C SER A 46 21.33 13.57 3.97
N ALA A 47 21.16 14.83 4.37
CA ALA A 47 21.08 15.19 5.78
C ALA A 47 19.73 14.69 6.34
N GLU A 48 19.76 13.59 7.09
CA GLU A 48 18.61 13.09 7.83
C GLU A 48 18.31 14.01 9.03
N GLY A 49 17.37 14.94 8.85
CA GLY A 49 16.74 15.64 9.97
C GLY A 49 15.72 14.73 10.66
N ARG A 50 15.97 14.34 11.92
CA ARG A 50 14.97 13.69 12.79
C ARG A 50 14.08 14.77 13.39
N TYR A 51 12.78 14.75 13.07
CA TYR A 51 11.75 15.58 13.73
C TYR A 51 10.87 14.70 14.64
N SER A 52 10.39 15.29 15.73
CA SER A 52 9.46 14.64 16.67
C SER A 52 8.13 14.31 16.00
N ALA A 53 7.53 13.18 16.34
CA ALA A 53 6.28 12.70 15.77
C ALA A 53 5.06 13.58 16.11
N GLU A 54 5.16 14.44 17.13
CA GLU A 54 4.02 15.19 17.70
C GLU A 54 3.64 16.44 16.87
N ASP A 55 4.61 17.11 16.25
CA ASP A 55 4.36 18.37 15.52
C ASP A 55 3.62 18.17 14.19
N TRP A 56 3.64 16.96 13.63
CA TRP A 56 3.15 16.69 12.27
C TRP A 56 1.66 16.34 12.21
N PHE A 57 1.12 15.60 13.19
CA PHE A 57 -0.28 15.18 13.15
C PHE A 57 -1.26 16.30 13.53
N SER A 58 -0.83 17.31 14.30
CA SER A 58 -1.65 18.49 14.61
C SER A 58 -2.08 19.32 13.38
N ALA A 59 -1.36 19.21 12.25
CA ALA A 59 -1.75 19.87 11.01
C ALA A 59 -2.79 19.04 10.22
N GLU A 60 -2.70 17.71 10.22
CA GLU A 60 -3.63 16.81 9.51
C GLU A 60 -4.93 16.60 10.31
N ASP A 61 -4.89 16.58 11.64
CA ASP A 61 -6.07 16.51 12.52
C ASP A 61 -7.04 17.69 12.32
N ARG A 62 -6.53 18.86 11.93
CA ARG A 62 -7.36 20.04 11.60
C ARG A 62 -8.21 19.85 10.33
N TYR A 63 -7.84 18.92 9.45
CA TYR A 63 -8.57 18.65 8.20
C TYR A 63 -9.54 17.47 8.29
N SER A 64 -9.38 16.58 9.28
CA SER A 64 -10.35 15.51 9.58
C SER A 64 -11.68 16.05 10.13
N ALA A 65 -11.72 17.33 10.52
CA ALA A 65 -12.92 18.03 10.98
C ALA A 65 -13.75 18.67 9.85
N ALA A 66 -13.77 18.07 8.65
CA ALA A 66 -14.74 18.47 7.63
C ALA A 66 -16.16 18.23 8.18
N PRO A 67 -17.06 19.22 8.16
CA PRO A 67 -18.40 19.06 8.70
C PRO A 67 -19.15 18.00 7.91
N ARG A 68 -19.71 17.00 8.63
CA ARG A 68 -20.68 16.05 8.03
C ARG A 68 -21.86 16.86 7.48
N PRO A 69 -22.37 16.56 6.27
CA PRO A 69 -23.65 17.11 5.84
C PRO A 69 -24.70 16.59 6.83
N GLN A 70 -25.26 17.49 7.66
CA GLN A 70 -26.41 17.16 8.49
C GLN A 70 -27.56 16.75 7.57
N GLN A 71 -28.10 15.56 7.81
CA GLN A 71 -29.36 15.13 7.22
C GLN A 71 -30.43 16.14 7.61
N ALA A 72 -30.93 16.88 6.62
CA ALA A 72 -32.08 17.76 6.80
C ALA A 72 -33.33 16.89 7.00
N GLU A 73 -33.74 16.73 8.26
CA GLU A 73 -35.09 16.26 8.57
C GLU A 73 -36.10 17.30 8.07
N ALA A 74 -37.05 16.81 7.28
CA ALA A 74 -38.17 17.58 6.78
C ALA A 74 -39.08 18.00 7.95
N ALA A 75 -39.11 19.30 8.23
CA ALA A 75 -40.19 19.92 8.98
C ALA A 75 -41.09 20.67 8.00
N GLU A 76 -42.27 20.11 7.80
CA GLU A 76 -43.40 20.70 7.08
C GLU A 76 -43.93 21.89 7.89
N GLY A 77 -43.93 23.11 7.31
CA GLY A 77 -44.32 24.33 8.02
C GLY A 77 -44.39 25.56 7.13
N ASP A 78 -45.61 25.81 6.64
CA ASP A 78 -46.28 27.00 6.08
C ASP A 78 -45.53 28.32 5.71
N ARG A 79 -46.11 28.96 4.69
CA ARG A 79 -45.71 30.11 3.86
C ARG A 79 -45.22 31.38 4.58
N THR A 80 -44.28 32.11 3.99
CA THR A 80 -44.51 33.42 3.30
C THR A 80 -43.22 34.06 2.72
N ASN A 81 -43.43 34.90 1.70
CA ASN A 81 -42.50 35.62 0.82
C ASN A 81 -41.30 36.35 1.45
N ALA A 82 -40.13 36.35 0.78
CA ALA A 82 -39.50 37.55 0.14
C ALA A 82 -37.99 37.39 -0.18
N ALA A 83 -37.64 37.84 -1.38
CA ALA A 83 -36.37 38.36 -1.92
C ALA A 83 -35.01 38.16 -1.22
N ALA A 84 -34.02 37.72 -2.02
CA ALA A 84 -32.57 37.93 -1.81
C ALA A 84 -32.19 39.42 -2.04
N PRO A 85 -31.05 39.94 -1.52
CA PRO A 85 -29.72 39.65 -2.09
C PRO A 85 -28.59 39.50 -1.04
N GLY A 86 -27.43 38.98 -1.48
CA GLY A 86 -26.32 38.52 -0.62
C GLY A 86 -25.39 39.59 -0.05
N VAL A 87 -24.26 39.13 0.52
CA VAL A 87 -22.95 39.80 0.67
C VAL A 87 -21.95 38.77 1.23
N LEU A 88 -20.78 38.68 0.60
CA LEU A 88 -19.58 38.01 1.09
C LEU A 88 -19.03 38.76 2.31
N GLU A 89 -18.78 38.07 3.43
CA GLU A 89 -17.82 38.54 4.43
C GLU A 89 -16.54 37.70 4.36
N VAL A 90 -15.46 38.39 3.95
CA VAL A 90 -14.08 37.95 3.99
C VAL A 90 -13.55 38.21 5.39
N TRP A 91 -13.05 37.17 6.07
CA TRP A 91 -12.22 37.34 7.27
C TRP A 91 -10.76 37.15 6.90
N ALA A 92 -10.01 38.25 6.97
CA ALA A 92 -8.57 38.31 6.81
C ALA A 92 -7.87 37.70 8.03
N THR A 93 -6.88 36.84 7.78
CA THR A 93 -5.94 36.33 8.78
C THR A 93 -4.96 37.44 9.19
N THR A 94 -4.80 37.62 10.50
CA THR A 94 -3.89 38.59 11.13
C THR A 94 -2.42 38.16 11.07
N SER A 95 -1.54 39.16 11.17
CA SER A 95 -0.10 39.22 10.92
C SER A 95 0.83 38.42 11.86
N ALA A 96 0.54 37.16 12.18
CA ALA A 96 1.43 36.32 13.00
C ALA A 96 2.56 35.64 12.20
N ASP A 97 2.45 35.56 10.87
CA ASP A 97 3.37 34.76 10.04
C ASP A 97 4.68 35.46 9.67
N ALA A 98 4.81 36.77 9.94
CA ALA A 98 5.99 37.55 9.56
C ALA A 98 7.14 37.47 10.58
N GLU A 99 6.86 37.16 11.84
CA GLU A 99 7.89 37.11 12.89
C GLU A 99 8.59 35.73 12.96
N GLU A 100 7.91 34.66 12.55
CA GLU A 100 8.48 33.30 12.56
C GLU A 100 9.49 33.09 11.41
N GLU A 101 9.26 33.73 10.25
CA GLU A 101 10.18 33.67 9.10
C GLU A 101 11.49 34.45 9.35
N ALA A 102 11.45 35.51 10.18
CA ALA A 102 12.63 36.30 10.55
C ALA A 102 13.54 35.54 11.54
N LEU A 103 12.96 34.74 12.43
CA LEU A 103 13.70 33.94 13.42
C LEU A 103 14.46 32.77 12.76
N LEU A 104 13.89 32.18 11.70
CA LEU A 104 14.50 31.09 10.93
C LEU A 104 15.72 31.56 10.13
N ARG A 105 15.65 32.73 9.48
CA ARG A 105 16.78 33.29 8.72
C ARG A 105 17.96 33.73 9.61
N SER A 106 17.71 34.03 10.88
CA SER A 106 18.77 34.38 11.85
C SER A 106 19.61 33.18 12.28
N ARG A 107 19.08 31.95 12.20
CA ARG A 107 19.75 30.73 12.67
C ARG A 107 20.66 30.11 11.61
N GLU A 108 20.34 30.26 10.33
CA GLU A 108 21.15 29.74 9.22
C GLU A 108 22.51 30.44 9.05
N ARG A 109 22.66 31.68 9.51
CA ARG A 109 23.94 32.42 9.40
C ARG A 109 25.02 32.01 10.42
N LYS A 110 24.72 31.16 11.40
CA LYS A 110 25.67 30.81 12.48
C LYS A 110 26.40 29.47 12.29
N SER A 111 26.16 28.75 11.21
CA SER A 111 26.71 27.39 11.01
C SER A 111 27.73 27.26 9.87
N GLN A 112 28.23 28.36 9.32
CA GLN A 112 29.31 28.36 8.33
C GLN A 112 30.49 29.19 8.82
N GLU A 113 31.22 28.68 9.81
CA GLU A 113 32.62 29.05 10.03
C GLU A 113 33.22 28.04 11.00
N ILE A 114 34.07 27.15 10.50
CA ILE A 114 35.28 26.59 11.13
C ILE A 114 35.94 25.69 10.07
N THR A 115 37.11 26.12 9.60
CA THR A 115 38.01 25.39 8.71
C THR A 115 39.35 25.13 9.40
N SER A 116 39.93 23.95 9.10
CA SER A 116 41.36 23.56 9.15
C SER A 116 42.02 23.21 10.49
N PRO A 117 43.19 22.51 10.51
CA PRO A 117 43.88 21.73 9.47
C PRO A 117 44.40 20.33 9.93
N VAL A 118 44.96 19.61 8.94
CA VAL A 118 45.67 18.32 8.96
C VAL A 118 47.08 18.43 9.57
N ASP A 119 47.56 17.40 10.28
CA ASP A 119 48.95 16.88 10.18
C ASP A 119 49.20 15.55 10.94
N GLY A 120 49.67 14.52 10.19
CA GLY A 120 50.97 13.84 10.36
C GLY A 120 51.35 12.97 11.58
N ILE A 121 51.33 11.63 11.38
CA ILE A 121 52.35 10.58 11.67
C ILE A 121 52.93 10.41 13.11
N HIS A 122 52.80 9.20 13.71
CA HIS A 122 53.92 8.29 14.08
C HIS A 122 53.46 6.93 14.68
N VAL A 123 54.26 5.90 14.47
CA VAL A 123 54.05 4.48 14.82
C VAL A 123 55.11 4.00 15.85
N THR A 124 54.71 3.05 16.73
CA THR A 124 55.45 2.10 17.62
C THR A 124 56.19 2.59 18.90
N PRO A 125 56.58 1.69 19.85
CA PRO A 125 55.95 0.42 20.33
C PRO A 125 55.94 0.28 21.90
N ASP A 126 55.30 -0.81 22.39
CA ASP A 126 55.47 -1.56 23.66
C ASP A 126 55.63 -0.87 25.03
N GLY A 127 54.90 -1.40 26.02
CA GLY A 127 55.20 -1.18 27.44
C GLY A 127 54.12 -1.69 28.42
N ASP A 128 54.37 -2.87 29.01
CA ASP A 128 53.68 -3.41 30.19
C ASP A 128 53.83 -2.50 31.43
N VAL A 129 52.75 -2.24 32.17
CA VAL A 129 52.78 -1.98 33.62
C VAL A 129 51.48 -2.45 34.29
N ALA A 130 51.63 -3.14 35.41
CA ALA A 130 50.60 -3.75 36.24
C ALA A 130 50.05 -2.83 37.36
N LEU A 131 48.72 -2.93 37.61
CA LEU A 131 47.94 -2.80 38.88
C LEU A 131 47.99 -1.45 39.68
N PRO A 132 47.09 -1.15 40.66
CA PRO A 132 45.93 -1.88 41.22
C PRO A 132 44.61 -1.07 41.39
N GLY A 133 43.49 -1.81 41.52
CA GLY A 133 42.44 -1.61 42.55
C GLY A 133 41.58 -0.33 42.60
N ALA A 134 40.27 -0.47 42.33
CA ALA A 134 39.23 0.16 43.14
C ALA A 134 37.86 -0.52 42.92
N ARG A 135 37.37 -1.16 43.98
CA ARG A 135 35.98 -1.62 44.14
C ARG A 135 35.05 -0.40 44.11
N THR A 136 34.08 -0.39 43.19
CA THR A 136 32.75 0.15 43.48
C THR A 136 31.71 -0.82 42.95
N SER A 137 31.06 -1.51 43.89
CA SER A 137 29.91 -2.37 43.64
C SER A 137 28.71 -1.48 43.28
N ARG A 138 28.50 -1.24 41.99
CA ARG A 138 27.23 -0.71 41.48
C ARG A 138 26.30 -1.90 41.28
N ALA A 139 25.30 -2.00 42.15
CA ALA A 139 24.19 -2.91 41.98
C ALA A 139 23.49 -2.54 40.66
N SER A 140 23.83 -3.29 39.60
CA SER A 140 23.07 -3.30 38.37
C SER A 140 21.78 -4.04 38.68
N SER A 141 20.71 -3.30 38.96
CA SER A 141 19.35 -3.82 38.87
C SER A 141 19.13 -4.17 37.40
N SER A 142 19.48 -5.40 37.03
CA SER A 142 19.08 -5.98 35.76
C SER A 142 17.56 -6.07 35.80
N VAL A 143 16.91 -5.08 35.19
CA VAL A 143 15.53 -5.23 34.78
C VAL A 143 15.55 -6.39 33.80
N ALA A 144 15.19 -7.57 34.28
CA ALA A 144 15.01 -8.73 33.45
C ALA A 144 13.91 -8.36 32.46
N VAL A 145 14.31 -8.02 31.24
CA VAL A 145 13.39 -7.97 30.11
C VAL A 145 12.80 -9.37 30.04
N PRO A 146 11.49 -9.55 30.29
CA PRO A 146 10.90 -10.87 30.28
C PRO A 146 11.19 -11.49 28.92
N VAL A 147 11.85 -12.65 28.94
CA VAL A 147 12.06 -13.47 27.76
C VAL A 147 10.66 -13.85 27.26
N ARG A 148 10.14 -13.08 26.32
CA ARG A 148 8.81 -13.27 25.77
C ARG A 148 8.76 -14.61 25.05
N ALA A 149 7.72 -15.38 25.35
CA ALA A 149 7.40 -16.59 24.62
C ALA A 149 7.40 -16.28 23.13
N LEU A 150 8.18 -17.07 22.36
CA LEU A 150 8.11 -17.05 20.91
C LEU A 150 6.66 -17.36 20.51
N ALA A 151 6.16 -16.65 19.49
CA ALA A 151 4.86 -16.90 18.88
C ALA A 151 4.64 -18.42 18.71
N SER A 152 3.40 -18.87 18.92
CA SER A 152 3.05 -20.22 18.48
C SER A 152 3.45 -20.33 17.00
N PRO A 153 4.23 -21.35 16.60
CA PRO A 153 4.63 -21.53 15.20
C PRO A 153 3.44 -21.57 14.24
N ASP A 154 2.22 -21.77 14.75
CA ASP A 154 0.96 -21.84 14.00
C ASP A 154 0.26 -20.49 13.77
N GLN A 155 0.83 -19.36 14.20
CA GLN A 155 0.23 -18.03 13.98
C GLN A 155 0.90 -17.29 12.81
N CYS A 156 0.07 -16.80 11.89
CA CYS A 156 0.46 -15.95 10.77
C CYS A 156 -0.29 -14.61 10.76
N TRP A 157 0.38 -13.56 10.30
CA TRP A 157 -0.17 -12.21 10.14
C TRP A 157 0.03 -11.69 8.73
N VAL A 158 -1.00 -11.06 8.18
CA VAL A 158 -0.98 -10.51 6.83
C VAL A 158 -1.32 -9.03 6.88
N PHE A 159 -0.37 -8.18 6.52
CA PHE A 159 -0.59 -6.75 6.34
C PHE A 159 -0.96 -6.44 4.90
N MET A 160 -2.23 -6.14 4.68
CA MET A 160 -2.71 -5.63 3.40
C MET A 160 -2.31 -4.16 3.26
N HIS A 161 -1.30 -3.91 2.42
CA HIS A 161 -0.75 -2.58 2.21
C HIS A 161 -1.46 -1.84 1.09
N LEU A 162 -2.38 -0.96 1.46
CA LEU A 162 -2.88 0.07 0.55
C LEU A 162 -1.77 1.10 0.27
N GLN A 163 -1.48 1.31 -1.01
CA GLN A 163 -0.46 2.26 -1.44
C GLN A 163 -0.77 3.66 -0.91
N LYS A 164 0.29 4.35 -0.45
CA LYS A 164 0.23 5.72 0.10
C LYS A 164 -0.62 5.89 1.37
N CYS A 165 -0.86 4.81 2.11
CA CYS A 165 -1.49 4.81 3.44
C CYS A 165 -0.47 4.61 4.58
N GLY A 166 0.76 5.09 4.47
CA GLY A 166 1.78 4.92 5.53
C GLY A 166 2.39 3.51 5.65
N GLY A 167 2.07 2.58 4.74
CA GLY A 167 2.53 1.20 4.89
C GLY A 167 4.03 0.98 4.68
N SER A 168 4.80 1.93 4.14
CA SER A 168 6.27 1.86 4.21
C SER A 168 6.76 1.84 5.65
N THR A 169 6.15 2.64 6.54
CA THR A 169 6.47 2.67 7.98
C THR A 169 6.06 1.35 8.65
N VAL A 170 4.84 0.86 8.39
CA VAL A 170 4.35 -0.42 8.93
C VAL A 170 5.25 -1.58 8.49
N LYS A 171 5.58 -1.67 7.20
CA LYS A 171 6.50 -2.69 6.66
C LYS A 171 7.90 -2.60 7.27
N TYR A 172 8.40 -1.40 7.51
CA TYR A 172 9.69 -1.22 8.18
C TYR A 172 9.66 -1.78 9.62
N MET A 173 8.62 -1.48 10.40
CA MET A 173 8.46 -2.01 11.76
C MET A 173 8.34 -3.54 11.77
N LEU A 174 7.56 -4.11 10.85
CA LEU A 174 7.44 -5.57 10.70
C LEU A 174 8.78 -6.21 10.31
N ARG A 175 9.47 -5.67 9.29
CA ARG A 175 10.77 -6.19 8.83
C ARG A 175 11.82 -6.13 9.93
N ARG A 176 11.88 -5.03 10.69
CA ARG A 176 12.82 -4.85 11.80
C ARG A 176 12.59 -5.88 12.91
N SER A 177 11.34 -6.21 13.20
CA SER A 177 10.99 -7.09 14.32
C SER A 177 11.03 -8.58 13.97
N TYR A 178 10.71 -8.93 12.72
CA TYR A 178 10.61 -10.33 12.29
C TYR A 178 11.79 -10.80 11.43
N GLY A 179 12.62 -9.88 10.91
CA GLY A 179 13.82 -10.22 10.17
C GLY A 179 13.53 -11.17 9.00
N SER A 180 14.12 -12.36 9.04
CA SER A 180 13.93 -13.40 8.02
C SER A 180 12.53 -14.01 7.98
N ARG A 181 11.73 -13.86 9.04
CA ARG A 181 10.33 -14.36 9.12
C ARG A 181 9.31 -13.39 8.51
N TYR A 182 9.78 -12.27 7.95
CA TYR A 182 8.98 -11.29 7.22
C TYR A 182 9.20 -11.46 5.72
N SER A 183 8.12 -11.41 4.94
CA SER A 183 8.18 -11.42 3.47
C SER A 183 7.25 -10.39 2.84
N ILE A 184 7.53 -10.05 1.59
CA ILE A 184 6.69 -9.19 0.77
C ILE A 184 5.97 -10.04 -0.28
N TYR A 185 4.68 -9.78 -0.46
CA TYR A 185 3.89 -10.32 -1.56
C TYR A 185 3.40 -9.19 -2.49
N ASP A 186 4.03 -9.07 -3.65
CA ASP A 186 3.91 -7.96 -4.58
C ASP A 186 3.30 -8.33 -5.94
N SER A 187 3.32 -7.37 -6.86
CA SER A 187 2.76 -7.54 -8.20
C SER A 187 3.43 -8.64 -9.00
N ASN A 188 4.73 -8.86 -8.83
CA ASN A 188 5.45 -9.84 -9.63
C ASN A 188 5.05 -11.24 -9.19
N GLN A 189 4.93 -11.48 -7.88
CA GLN A 189 4.47 -12.77 -7.35
C GLN A 189 3.02 -13.05 -7.75
N TRP A 190 2.13 -12.06 -7.66
CA TRP A 190 0.72 -12.22 -8.01
C TRP A 190 0.50 -12.59 -9.47
N LYS A 191 1.24 -11.96 -10.39
CA LYS A 191 1.16 -12.25 -11.84
C LYS A 191 1.58 -13.66 -12.23
N LEU A 192 2.31 -14.38 -11.36
CA LEU A 192 2.71 -15.75 -11.63
C LEU A 192 1.54 -16.75 -11.52
N GLY A 193 0.38 -16.31 -11.02
CA GLY A 193 -0.87 -17.08 -11.01
C GLY A 193 -1.27 -17.59 -9.64
N ASP A 194 -2.42 -18.27 -9.63
CA ASP A 194 -3.08 -18.71 -8.40
C ASP A 194 -2.27 -19.81 -7.67
N ASP A 195 -1.61 -20.72 -8.40
CA ASP A 195 -0.78 -21.78 -7.82
C ASP A 195 0.38 -21.22 -6.99
N ILE A 196 0.99 -20.12 -7.43
CA ILE A 196 2.06 -19.45 -6.67
C ILE A 196 1.47 -18.81 -5.41
N SER A 197 0.32 -18.16 -5.52
CA SER A 197 -0.40 -17.60 -4.38
C SER A 197 -0.71 -18.67 -3.32
N ALA A 198 -1.22 -19.82 -3.77
CA ALA A 198 -1.50 -20.98 -2.93
C ALA A 198 -0.26 -21.49 -2.19
N ASN A 199 0.86 -21.66 -2.89
CA ASN A 199 2.12 -22.11 -2.30
C ASN A 199 2.66 -21.10 -1.27
N PHE A 200 2.58 -19.80 -1.56
CA PHE A 200 2.93 -18.75 -0.59
C PHE A 200 2.05 -18.82 0.65
N GLY A 201 0.74 -19.00 0.47
CA GLY A 201 -0.23 -19.12 1.54
C GLY A 201 0.03 -20.31 2.47
N VAL A 202 0.29 -21.49 1.91
CA VAL A 202 0.61 -22.70 2.68
C VAL A 202 1.86 -22.50 3.54
N LYS A 203 2.94 -21.96 2.96
CA LYS A 203 4.20 -21.71 3.69
C LYS A 203 4.04 -20.68 4.80
N LEU A 204 3.23 -19.66 4.56
CA LEU A 204 2.91 -18.63 5.55
C LEU A 204 2.09 -19.21 6.71
N ALA A 205 1.03 -19.95 6.41
CA ALA A 205 0.12 -20.50 7.41
C ALA A 205 0.77 -21.56 8.32
N ARG A 206 1.77 -22.28 7.81
CA ARG A 206 2.53 -23.27 8.59
C ARG A 206 3.73 -22.68 9.32
N GLY A 207 4.02 -21.39 9.15
CA GLY A 207 5.21 -20.76 9.72
C GLY A 207 6.53 -21.41 9.25
N GLU A 208 6.55 -22.06 8.08
CA GLU A 208 7.71 -22.82 7.60
C GLU A 208 8.90 -21.90 7.29
N THR A 209 8.62 -20.72 6.74
CA THR A 209 9.63 -19.73 6.34
C THR A 209 9.30 -18.35 6.88
N TRP A 210 8.03 -17.98 6.85
CA TRP A 210 7.54 -16.66 7.24
C TRP A 210 6.28 -16.82 8.06
N ASN A 211 6.10 -15.92 9.03
CA ASN A 211 4.87 -15.82 9.80
C ASN A 211 4.23 -14.44 9.62
N VAL A 212 4.92 -13.52 8.93
CA VAL A 212 4.42 -12.18 8.63
C VAL A 212 4.61 -11.91 7.15
N MET A 213 3.53 -11.54 6.48
CA MET A 213 3.54 -11.14 5.08
C MET A 213 2.94 -9.75 4.90
N ALA A 214 3.50 -8.96 4.01
CA ALA A 214 2.99 -7.62 3.72
C ALA A 214 3.02 -7.33 2.22
N GLY A 215 2.07 -6.54 1.73
CA GLY A 215 2.10 -6.11 0.34
C GLY A 215 0.73 -5.74 -0.20
N GLY A 216 0.71 -5.12 -1.39
CA GLY A 216 -0.53 -4.67 -2.03
C GLY A 216 -1.38 -5.81 -2.58
N TYR A 217 -0.78 -6.97 -2.83
CA TYR A 217 -1.47 -8.09 -3.47
C TYR A 217 -1.83 -9.22 -2.50
N THR A 218 -1.68 -8.98 -1.20
CA THR A 218 -1.84 -10.00 -0.15
C THR A 218 -3.27 -10.52 0.00
N GLU A 219 -4.28 -9.77 -0.45
CA GLU A 219 -5.66 -10.28 -0.48
C GLU A 219 -5.84 -11.51 -1.37
N ALA A 220 -5.03 -11.65 -2.43
CA ALA A 220 -5.03 -12.84 -3.27
C ALA A 220 -4.68 -14.13 -2.50
N LEU A 221 -3.97 -14.00 -1.38
CA LEU A 221 -3.58 -15.14 -0.55
C LEU A 221 -4.76 -15.77 0.19
N ARG A 222 -5.84 -15.01 0.44
CA ARG A 222 -7.05 -15.53 1.12
C ARG A 222 -7.67 -16.72 0.40
N ARG A 223 -7.48 -16.83 -0.91
CA ARG A 223 -8.00 -17.96 -1.71
C ARG A 223 -7.27 -19.28 -1.45
N SER A 224 -6.26 -19.28 -0.59
CA SER A 224 -5.46 -20.46 -0.26
C SER A 224 -5.90 -21.02 1.10
N GLU A 225 -6.44 -22.24 1.15
CA GLU A 225 -6.53 -22.99 2.41
C GLU A 225 -5.10 -23.45 2.77
N PRO A 226 -4.41 -22.80 3.73
CA PRO A 226 -4.91 -22.57 5.09
C PRO A 226 -4.93 -21.10 5.54
N VAL A 227 -4.63 -20.15 4.64
CA VAL A 227 -4.57 -18.71 4.96
C VAL A 227 -5.92 -18.20 5.42
N ASP A 228 -6.99 -18.55 4.70
CA ASP A 228 -8.35 -18.09 5.02
C ASP A 228 -8.79 -18.48 6.44
N ALA A 229 -8.40 -19.69 6.86
CA ALA A 229 -8.83 -20.26 8.14
C ALA A 229 -7.98 -19.84 9.34
N GLY A 230 -6.75 -19.34 9.13
CA GLY A 230 -5.77 -19.22 10.22
C GLY A 230 -5.00 -17.91 10.30
N CYS A 231 -4.89 -17.14 9.21
CA CYS A 231 -4.09 -15.92 9.24
C CYS A 231 -4.88 -14.70 9.70
N ARG A 232 -4.24 -13.86 10.52
CA ARG A 232 -4.80 -12.62 11.03
C ARG A 232 -4.48 -11.48 10.06
N PHE A 233 -5.47 -11.03 9.31
CA PHE A 233 -5.33 -9.92 8.39
C PHE A 233 -5.55 -8.58 9.07
N PHE A 234 -4.72 -7.61 8.72
CA PHE A 234 -4.87 -6.22 9.16
C PHE A 234 -4.50 -5.27 8.04
N THR A 235 -5.06 -4.06 8.06
CA THR A 235 -4.81 -3.05 7.03
C THR A 235 -4.82 -1.64 7.62
N LEU A 236 -4.45 -0.67 6.79
CA LEU A 236 -4.42 0.74 7.12
C LEU A 236 -4.97 1.56 5.96
N PHE A 237 -6.05 2.27 6.22
CA PHE A 237 -6.67 3.20 5.29
C PHE A 237 -6.11 4.61 5.45
N ARG A 238 -6.32 5.40 4.40
CA ARG A 238 -6.13 6.85 4.36
C ARG A 238 -7.26 7.40 3.53
N HIS A 239 -7.70 8.62 3.81
CA HIS A 239 -8.74 9.27 3.04
C HIS A 239 -8.42 9.21 1.53
N PRO A 240 -9.34 8.74 0.66
CA PRO A 240 -9.06 8.44 -0.75
C PRO A 240 -8.50 9.62 -1.54
N ILE A 241 -9.03 10.84 -1.33
CA ILE A 241 -8.53 12.05 -2.00
C ILE A 241 -7.09 12.36 -1.56
N ALA A 242 -6.81 12.35 -0.25
CA ALA A 242 -5.46 12.59 0.27
C ALA A 242 -4.47 11.54 -0.22
N ARG A 243 -4.91 10.29 -0.30
CA ARG A 243 -4.14 9.17 -0.84
C ARG A 243 -3.83 9.35 -2.33
N MET A 244 -4.82 9.70 -3.15
CA MET A 244 -4.64 9.94 -4.58
C MET A 244 -3.71 11.13 -4.84
N VAL A 245 -3.86 12.25 -4.12
CA VAL A 245 -2.94 13.40 -4.24
C VAL A 245 -1.50 12.97 -3.89
N SER A 246 -1.33 12.22 -2.81
CA SER A 246 -0.01 11.72 -2.42
C SER A 246 0.59 10.73 -3.42
N ALA A 247 -0.24 9.92 -4.08
CA ALA A 247 0.17 9.04 -5.18
C ALA A 247 0.60 9.85 -6.41
N TYR A 248 -0.15 10.88 -6.79
CA TYR A 248 0.17 11.76 -7.91
C TYR A 248 1.56 12.38 -7.77
N PHE A 249 1.85 13.05 -6.64
CA PHE A 249 3.16 13.67 -6.40
C PHE A 249 4.30 12.64 -6.32
N TYR A 250 4.01 11.46 -5.76
CA TYR A 250 4.98 10.38 -5.71
C TYR A 250 5.35 9.88 -7.11
N CYS A 251 4.36 9.62 -7.96
CA CYS A 251 4.56 9.13 -9.32
C CYS A 251 5.18 10.18 -10.25
N ARG A 252 4.97 11.47 -9.98
CA ARG A 252 5.71 12.55 -10.65
C ARG A 252 7.19 12.55 -10.32
N SER A 253 7.55 12.08 -9.13
CA SER A 253 8.93 12.12 -8.64
C SER A 253 9.66 10.79 -8.81
N THR A 254 8.94 9.69 -8.95
CA THR A 254 9.46 8.32 -9.02
C THR A 254 9.04 7.66 -10.33
N LEU A 255 10.02 7.37 -11.19
CA LEU A 255 9.77 6.66 -12.45
C LEU A 255 9.83 5.15 -12.24
N GLY A 256 8.95 4.42 -12.94
CA GLY A 256 9.00 2.96 -13.03
C GLY A 256 8.54 2.21 -11.76
N ASP A 257 7.97 2.90 -10.76
CA ASP A 257 7.34 2.20 -9.65
C ASP A 257 6.01 1.58 -10.10
N ALA A 258 5.80 0.31 -9.74
CA ALA A 258 4.60 -0.43 -10.12
C ALA A 258 3.30 0.22 -9.60
N ALA A 259 3.34 1.02 -8.51
CA ALA A 259 2.17 1.76 -8.04
C ALA A 259 1.69 2.85 -9.02
N CYS A 260 2.55 3.28 -9.95
CA CYS A 260 2.28 4.35 -10.90
C CYS A 260 1.73 3.83 -12.23
N ALA A 261 2.16 2.64 -12.67
CA ALA A 261 1.88 2.12 -14.02
C ALA A 261 2.20 3.16 -15.11
N SER A 262 3.40 3.74 -15.02
CA SER A 262 3.88 4.82 -15.90
C SER A 262 3.96 4.41 -17.37
N GLU A 263 3.91 3.11 -17.68
CA GLU A 263 3.78 2.59 -19.04
C GLU A 263 2.46 2.99 -19.71
N VAL A 264 1.45 3.35 -18.91
CA VAL A 264 0.11 3.75 -19.38
C VAL A 264 -0.07 5.25 -19.26
N VAL A 265 0.21 5.81 -18.09
CA VAL A 265 0.07 7.25 -17.81
C VAL A 265 1.29 7.73 -17.02
N ASP A 266 2.12 8.57 -17.62
CA ASP A 266 3.18 9.27 -16.90
C ASP A 266 2.58 10.44 -16.13
N ALA A 267 2.58 10.35 -14.80
CA ALA A 267 2.05 11.37 -13.91
C ALA A 267 2.74 12.75 -14.10
N LYS A 268 3.95 12.78 -14.68
CA LYS A 268 4.66 14.04 -14.99
C LYS A 268 3.99 14.85 -16.08
N ASP A 269 3.32 14.18 -17.00
CA ASP A 269 2.81 14.75 -18.23
C ASP A 269 1.30 14.97 -18.19
N VAL A 270 0.64 14.67 -17.07
CA VAL A 270 -0.80 14.79 -16.90
C VAL A 270 -1.19 15.59 -15.67
N ASP A 271 -2.38 16.19 -15.73
CA ASP A 271 -2.99 16.86 -14.59
C ASP A 271 -3.56 15.84 -13.57
N LEU A 272 -4.01 16.37 -12.43
CA LEU A 272 -4.53 15.55 -11.34
C LEU A 272 -5.81 14.81 -11.75
N LEU A 273 -6.67 15.42 -12.56
CA LEU A 273 -7.94 14.82 -12.99
C LEU A 273 -7.69 13.62 -13.92
N THR A 274 -6.77 13.76 -14.87
CA THR A 274 -6.34 12.67 -15.75
C THR A 274 -5.68 11.55 -14.94
N PHE A 275 -4.86 11.90 -13.95
CA PHE A 275 -4.31 10.89 -13.03
C PHE A 275 -5.40 10.22 -12.18
N ALA A 276 -6.44 10.94 -11.75
CA ALA A 276 -7.58 10.36 -11.04
C ALA A 276 -8.37 9.38 -11.90
N LYS A 277 -8.56 9.64 -13.20
CA LYS A 277 -9.16 8.67 -14.14
C LYS A 277 -8.32 7.39 -14.25
N HIS A 278 -7.01 7.52 -14.24
CA HIS A 278 -6.07 6.40 -14.29
C HIS A 278 -6.09 5.59 -12.97
N TRP A 279 -5.98 6.28 -11.84
CA TRP A 279 -5.73 5.70 -10.53
C TRP A 279 -7.00 5.46 -9.71
N GLY A 280 -8.14 6.03 -10.09
CA GLY A 280 -9.38 6.08 -9.32
C GLY A 280 -9.93 4.74 -8.85
N ASN A 281 -10.62 4.71 -7.71
CA ASN A 281 -11.13 3.48 -7.09
C ASN A 281 -10.04 2.39 -6.87
N PHE A 282 -8.82 2.81 -6.50
CA PHE A 282 -7.68 1.91 -6.29
C PHE A 282 -7.90 0.97 -5.11
N ALA A 283 -8.51 1.43 -4.00
CA ALA A 283 -8.65 0.59 -2.80
C ALA A 283 -9.60 -0.57 -3.09
N VAL A 284 -10.78 -0.29 -3.63
CA VAL A 284 -11.76 -1.33 -4.02
C VAL A 284 -11.11 -2.40 -4.88
N ARG A 285 -10.28 -2.01 -5.85
CA ARG A 285 -9.54 -2.97 -6.70
C ARG A 285 -8.50 -3.79 -5.93
N GLN A 286 -7.83 -3.24 -4.92
CA GLN A 286 -6.93 -4.04 -4.07
C GLN A 286 -7.70 -5.09 -3.26
N PHE A 287 -8.86 -4.75 -2.71
CA PHE A 287 -9.72 -5.73 -2.03
C PHE A 287 -10.31 -6.75 -3.01
N ALA A 288 -10.52 -6.36 -4.27
CA ALA A 288 -10.99 -7.27 -5.29
C ALA A 288 -10.09 -8.46 -5.57
N LEU A 289 -8.81 -8.38 -5.23
CA LEU A 289 -7.89 -9.51 -5.30
C LEU A 289 -8.33 -10.69 -4.42
N GLY A 290 -9.13 -10.47 -3.38
CA GLY A 290 -9.66 -11.54 -2.53
C GLY A 290 -10.68 -12.44 -3.23
N PHE A 291 -11.31 -11.96 -4.30
CA PHE A 291 -12.39 -12.66 -5.00
C PHE A 291 -12.20 -12.74 -6.52
N VAL A 292 -11.26 -12.00 -7.11
CA VAL A 292 -10.90 -12.09 -8.53
C VAL A 292 -9.67 -12.98 -8.71
N PRO A 293 -9.77 -14.06 -9.51
CA PRO A 293 -8.63 -14.95 -9.73
C PRO A 293 -7.53 -14.32 -10.58
N SER A 294 -6.27 -14.49 -10.17
CA SER A 294 -5.12 -13.97 -10.94
C SER A 294 -5.09 -14.61 -12.32
N ASP A 295 -5.36 -15.92 -12.39
CA ASP A 295 -5.35 -16.66 -13.65
C ASP A 295 -6.37 -16.12 -14.65
N GLY A 296 -7.56 -15.73 -14.18
CA GLY A 296 -8.59 -15.10 -15.03
C GLY A 296 -8.15 -13.73 -15.57
N VAL A 297 -7.45 -12.94 -14.75
CA VAL A 297 -6.84 -11.68 -15.21
C VAL A 297 -5.77 -11.97 -16.25
N GLN A 298 -4.85 -12.90 -15.96
CA GLN A 298 -3.76 -13.22 -16.88
C GLN A 298 -4.25 -13.84 -18.19
N GLU A 299 -5.32 -14.64 -18.16
CA GLU A 299 -5.97 -15.17 -19.35
C GLU A 299 -6.53 -14.04 -20.21
N TYR A 300 -7.30 -13.12 -19.63
CA TYR A 300 -7.83 -11.97 -20.33
C TYR A 300 -6.73 -11.11 -20.97
N ILE A 301 -5.66 -10.80 -20.23
CA ILE A 301 -4.53 -10.00 -20.72
C ILE A 301 -3.83 -10.65 -21.92
N ARG A 302 -3.92 -11.97 -22.09
CA ARG A 302 -3.35 -12.68 -23.26
C ARG A 302 -4.27 -12.68 -24.48
N THR A 303 -5.53 -12.25 -24.34
CA THR A 303 -6.47 -12.21 -25.46
C THR A 303 -6.05 -11.19 -26.53
N PRO A 304 -6.32 -11.45 -27.81
CA PRO A 304 -6.12 -10.47 -28.87
C PRO A 304 -6.86 -9.16 -28.63
N GLU A 305 -8.05 -9.23 -28.03
CA GLU A 305 -8.85 -8.05 -27.70
C GLU A 305 -8.14 -7.14 -26.69
N ALA A 306 -7.63 -7.71 -25.59
CA ALA A 306 -6.87 -6.94 -24.60
C ALA A 306 -5.58 -6.36 -25.19
N GLN A 307 -4.90 -7.09 -26.07
CA GLN A 307 -3.69 -6.62 -26.75
C GLN A 307 -3.98 -5.54 -27.79
N ALA A 308 -5.10 -5.61 -28.51
CA ALA A 308 -5.47 -4.65 -29.55
C ALA A 308 -5.93 -3.30 -28.98
N LEU A 309 -6.39 -3.27 -27.73
CA LEU A 309 -6.83 -2.04 -27.07
C LEU A 309 -5.66 -1.12 -26.66
N HIS A 310 -4.41 -1.61 -26.70
CA HIS A 310 -3.30 -0.91 -26.08
C HIS A 310 -1.98 -1.06 -26.86
N ASP A 311 -1.27 0.05 -27.04
CA ASP A 311 0.02 0.11 -27.76
C ASP A 311 1.24 -0.27 -26.89
N PHE A 312 1.03 -0.84 -25.71
CA PHE A 312 2.09 -1.10 -24.73
C PHE A 312 2.24 -2.59 -24.37
N ASP A 313 3.42 -2.96 -23.88
CA ASP A 313 3.72 -4.33 -23.45
C ASP A 313 2.99 -4.69 -22.15
N LEU A 314 1.87 -5.40 -22.28
CA LEU A 314 1.02 -5.81 -21.16
C LEU A 314 1.78 -6.59 -20.07
N LYS A 315 2.91 -7.23 -20.39
CA LYS A 315 3.73 -7.96 -19.41
C LYS A 315 4.43 -7.04 -18.42
N LYS A 316 4.78 -5.82 -18.86
CA LYS A 316 5.50 -4.83 -18.04
C LYS A 316 4.56 -4.06 -17.11
N ILE A 317 3.29 -3.92 -17.48
CA ILE A 317 2.29 -3.19 -16.70
C ILE A 317 2.10 -3.79 -15.32
N ALA A 318 2.00 -2.97 -14.28
CA ALA A 318 1.68 -3.40 -12.93
C ALA A 318 0.38 -4.21 -12.81
N GLY A 319 0.36 -5.20 -11.92
CA GLY A 319 -0.75 -6.14 -11.76
C GLY A 319 -2.09 -5.48 -11.43
N TRP A 320 -2.09 -4.40 -10.64
CA TRP A 320 -3.31 -3.66 -10.31
C TRP A 320 -3.95 -3.01 -11.55
N TYR A 321 -3.14 -2.62 -12.53
CA TYR A 321 -3.66 -2.05 -13.77
C TYR A 321 -4.13 -3.14 -14.72
N GLN A 322 -3.47 -4.31 -14.74
CA GLN A 322 -4.03 -5.50 -15.41
C GLN A 322 -5.40 -5.88 -14.84
N LEU A 323 -5.54 -5.84 -13.50
CA LEU A 323 -6.83 -6.05 -12.83
C LEU A 323 -7.84 -4.96 -13.22
N LYS A 324 -7.43 -3.69 -13.32
CA LYS A 324 -8.29 -2.61 -13.82
C LYS A 324 -8.88 -2.96 -15.19
N MET A 325 -8.00 -3.30 -16.13
CA MET A 325 -8.40 -3.65 -17.50
C MET A 325 -9.34 -4.86 -17.52
N TYR A 326 -9.10 -5.84 -16.64
CA TYR A 326 -9.98 -7.00 -16.50
C TYR A 326 -11.37 -6.59 -16.00
N LEU A 327 -11.45 -5.77 -14.96
CA LEU A 327 -12.72 -5.34 -14.37
C LEU A 327 -13.52 -4.38 -15.27
N GLU A 328 -12.83 -3.61 -16.12
CA GLU A 328 -13.44 -2.67 -17.07
C GLU A 328 -13.65 -3.27 -18.46
N ARG A 329 -13.43 -4.58 -18.64
CA ARG A 329 -13.60 -5.23 -19.94
C ARG A 329 -15.07 -5.13 -20.39
N PRO A 330 -15.34 -4.90 -21.69
CA PRO A 330 -16.70 -4.99 -22.21
C PRO A 330 -17.24 -6.40 -21.94
N GLU A 331 -18.39 -6.49 -21.29
CA GLU A 331 -19.07 -7.78 -21.17
C GLU A 331 -19.44 -8.26 -22.58
N LYS A 332 -18.78 -9.32 -23.06
CA LYS A 332 -19.35 -10.10 -24.16
C LYS A 332 -20.66 -10.64 -23.62
N GLY A 333 -21.79 -10.17 -24.15
CA GLY A 333 -23.15 -10.44 -23.66
C GLY A 333 -23.60 -11.90 -23.74
N ASP A 334 -22.82 -12.81 -23.18
CA ASP A 334 -22.97 -14.26 -23.24
C ASP A 334 -22.90 -14.91 -21.84
N TRP A 335 -22.82 -14.10 -20.77
CA TRP A 335 -23.30 -14.55 -19.45
C TRP A 335 -24.81 -14.67 -19.58
N GLY A 336 -25.29 -15.86 -19.91
CA GLY A 336 -26.68 -16.19 -20.24
C GLY A 336 -27.72 -15.81 -19.19
N VAL A 337 -27.96 -14.52 -19.01
CA VAL A 337 -29.18 -13.94 -18.47
C VAL A 337 -29.99 -13.48 -19.68
N PRO A 338 -30.97 -14.27 -20.14
CA PRO A 338 -31.77 -13.90 -21.28
C PRO A 338 -32.63 -12.68 -20.91
N GLY A 339 -32.35 -11.55 -21.55
CA GLY A 339 -33.27 -10.42 -21.62
C GLY A 339 -32.94 -9.28 -20.66
N GLN A 340 -32.09 -8.36 -21.12
CA GLN A 340 -32.25 -6.90 -20.97
C GLN A 340 -31.01 -6.19 -21.53
N SER A 341 -30.99 -5.97 -22.85
CA SER A 341 -30.19 -4.91 -23.44
C SER A 341 -30.84 -4.46 -24.73
N GLU A 342 -32.07 -3.93 -24.60
CA GLU A 342 -32.63 -3.06 -25.64
C GLU A 342 -32.05 -1.66 -25.41
N ALA A 343 -31.15 -1.29 -26.32
CA ALA A 343 -30.91 0.08 -26.79
C ALA A 343 -31.16 1.21 -25.79
N MET A 344 -30.24 1.40 -24.84
CA MET A 344 -30.16 2.64 -24.07
C MET A 344 -29.51 3.71 -24.96
N THR A 345 -30.32 4.39 -25.76
CA THR A 345 -29.93 5.56 -26.54
C THR A 345 -29.87 6.80 -25.66
N VAL A 346 -28.88 7.68 -25.93
CA VAL A 346 -28.79 9.11 -25.56
C VAL A 346 -28.13 9.44 -24.21
N GLU A 347 -26.90 9.96 -24.28
CA GLU A 347 -26.24 10.86 -23.32
C GLU A 347 -26.35 10.54 -21.82
N HIS A 348 -26.42 9.28 -21.43
CA HIS A 348 -26.14 8.90 -20.05
C HIS A 348 -24.63 8.84 -19.84
N ASP A 349 -24.17 9.65 -18.87
CA ASP A 349 -22.79 9.78 -18.39
C ASP A 349 -21.99 8.49 -18.61
N ALA A 350 -21.03 8.50 -19.54
CA ALA A 350 -20.14 7.36 -19.77
C ALA A 350 -19.43 6.90 -18.49
N ALA A 351 -19.32 7.78 -17.48
CA ALA A 351 -18.83 7.43 -16.15
C ALA A 351 -19.76 6.47 -15.39
N ALA A 352 -21.09 6.55 -15.56
CA ALA A 352 -22.05 5.71 -14.86
C ALA A 352 -22.07 4.25 -15.38
N THR A 353 -21.81 4.03 -16.66
CA THR A 353 -21.76 2.70 -17.27
C THR A 353 -20.45 1.95 -17.02
N LEU A 354 -19.33 2.66 -16.88
CA LEU A 354 -18.02 2.06 -16.58
C LEU A 354 -17.90 1.56 -15.13
N GLU A 355 -18.71 2.08 -14.20
CA GLU A 355 -18.59 1.72 -12.78
C GLU A 355 -19.43 0.51 -12.35
N ALA A 356 -20.41 0.07 -13.14
CA ALA A 356 -21.36 -0.97 -12.72
C ALA A 356 -20.67 -2.27 -12.21
N PRO A 357 -19.66 -2.83 -12.91
CA PRO A 357 -18.96 -4.01 -12.41
C PRO A 357 -18.18 -3.77 -11.11
N LEU A 358 -17.71 -2.53 -10.87
CA LEU A 358 -17.00 -2.20 -9.63
C LEU A 358 -17.95 -1.98 -8.45
N TYR A 359 -19.19 -1.52 -8.67
CA TYR A 359 -20.21 -1.44 -7.62
C TYR A 359 -20.54 -2.81 -7.04
N ASP A 360 -20.62 -3.84 -7.89
CA ASP A 360 -20.87 -5.22 -7.46
C ASP A 360 -19.75 -5.76 -6.55
N LEU A 361 -18.56 -5.17 -6.63
CA LEU A 361 -17.41 -5.51 -5.79
C LEU A 361 -17.34 -4.70 -4.50
N LEU A 362 -18.10 -3.61 -4.38
CA LEU A 362 -18.07 -2.74 -3.21
C LEU A 362 -18.59 -3.47 -1.96
N GLN A 363 -19.73 -4.14 -2.07
CA GLN A 363 -20.33 -4.85 -0.92
C GLN A 363 -19.45 -6.02 -0.45
N PRO A 364 -18.95 -6.92 -1.32
CA PRO A 364 -17.98 -7.94 -0.92
C PRO A 364 -16.72 -7.36 -0.27
N ALA A 365 -16.20 -6.23 -0.75
CA ALA A 365 -15.05 -5.57 -0.13
C ALA A 365 -15.38 -5.00 1.26
N MET A 366 -16.56 -4.40 1.45
CA MET A 366 -17.02 -3.93 2.76
C MET A 366 -17.20 -5.09 3.74
N ASP A 367 -17.85 -6.17 3.32
CA ASP A 367 -18.03 -7.37 4.14
C ASP A 367 -16.68 -7.94 4.55
N LEU A 368 -15.73 -8.01 3.60
CA LEU A 368 -14.38 -8.45 3.87
C LEU A 368 -13.67 -7.58 4.90
N ILE A 369 -13.77 -6.25 4.80
CA ILE A 369 -13.19 -5.31 5.79
C ILE A 369 -13.81 -5.54 7.18
N ARG A 370 -15.13 -5.71 7.25
CA ARG A 370 -15.86 -5.84 8.51
C ARG A 370 -15.56 -7.14 9.23
N SER A 371 -15.59 -8.28 8.53
CA SER A 371 -15.49 -9.60 9.17
C SER A 371 -14.16 -10.29 8.94
N GLY A 372 -13.42 -9.94 7.89
CA GLY A 372 -12.19 -10.59 7.49
C GLY A 372 -10.91 -9.99 8.08
N TYR A 373 -10.99 -8.83 8.72
CA TYR A 373 -9.84 -8.13 9.30
C TYR A 373 -9.92 -8.06 10.82
N VAL A 374 -8.86 -8.49 11.48
CA VAL A 374 -8.74 -8.38 12.95
C VAL A 374 -8.46 -6.94 13.40
N ALA A 375 -7.86 -6.12 12.53
CA ALA A 375 -7.69 -4.70 12.78
C ALA A 375 -7.70 -3.90 11.47
N VAL A 376 -8.47 -2.81 11.45
CA VAL A 376 -8.54 -1.84 10.36
C VAL A 376 -8.09 -0.50 10.91
N GLY A 377 -6.92 0.00 10.50
CA GLY A 377 -6.40 1.29 10.96
C GLY A 377 -6.82 2.45 10.05
N ILE A 378 -6.79 3.67 10.60
CA ILE A 378 -6.97 4.94 9.87
C ILE A 378 -5.72 5.80 10.05
N LEU A 379 -5.06 6.17 8.95
CA LEU A 379 -3.80 6.92 8.98
C LEU A 379 -3.95 8.28 9.68
N GLU A 380 -5.08 8.94 9.46
CA GLU A 380 -5.46 10.20 10.10
C GLU A 380 -5.65 10.07 11.62
N GLN A 381 -5.79 8.86 12.15
CA GLN A 381 -5.85 8.56 13.59
C GLN A 381 -4.69 7.62 13.97
N TRP A 382 -3.47 7.99 13.58
CA TRP A 382 -2.28 7.15 13.65
C TRP A 382 -2.01 6.58 15.05
N ASN A 383 -2.03 7.40 16.10
CA ASN A 383 -1.73 6.94 17.45
C ASN A 383 -2.76 5.92 17.94
N THR A 384 -4.06 6.20 17.76
CA THR A 384 -5.15 5.26 18.08
C THR A 384 -5.03 3.99 17.27
N THR A 385 -4.63 4.08 15.99
CA THR A 385 -4.35 2.92 15.14
C THR A 385 -3.23 2.05 15.68
N LEU A 386 -2.10 2.64 16.12
CA LEU A 386 -1.00 1.86 16.69
C LEU A 386 -1.41 1.16 17.99
N HIS A 387 -2.19 1.83 18.85
CA HIS A 387 -2.74 1.20 20.04
C HIS A 387 -3.73 0.08 19.70
N LEU A 388 -4.60 0.28 18.71
CA LEU A 388 -5.48 -0.77 18.22
C LEU A 388 -4.67 -1.97 17.74
N PHE A 389 -3.57 -1.75 17.01
CA PHE A 389 -2.71 -2.84 16.55
C PHE A 389 -2.01 -3.57 17.70
N ASP A 390 -1.62 -2.86 18.76
CA ASP A 390 -1.04 -3.46 19.98
C ASP A 390 -2.03 -4.43 20.65
N HIS A 391 -3.30 -4.02 20.75
CA HIS A 391 -4.34 -4.82 21.41
C HIS A 391 -4.91 -5.93 20.51
N ALA A 392 -5.20 -5.62 19.25
CA ALA A 392 -5.96 -6.49 18.37
C ALA A 392 -5.12 -7.54 17.66
N LEU A 393 -3.84 -7.28 17.38
CA LEU A 393 -3.01 -8.20 16.59
C LEU A 393 -2.20 -9.17 17.46
N GLU A 394 -1.86 -8.75 18.67
CA GLU A 394 -1.09 -9.52 19.66
C GLU A 394 0.17 -10.14 19.05
N ILE A 395 0.81 -9.44 18.12
CA ILE A 395 1.98 -9.94 17.39
C ILE A 395 3.14 -10.09 18.38
N PRO A 396 3.66 -11.30 18.63
CA PRO A 396 4.64 -11.51 19.70
C PRO A 396 5.93 -10.72 19.48
N GLY A 397 6.23 -9.84 20.45
CA GLY A 397 7.41 -8.96 20.41
C GLY A 397 7.20 -7.64 19.65
N MET A 398 6.01 -7.39 19.09
CA MET A 398 5.65 -6.09 18.53
C MET A 398 4.95 -5.22 19.57
N TYR A 399 5.39 -3.97 19.64
CA TYR A 399 4.77 -2.89 20.41
C TYR A 399 4.77 -1.68 19.48
N TRP A 400 3.73 -1.56 18.67
CA TRP A 400 3.60 -0.65 17.55
C TRP A 400 3.88 0.80 17.96
N GLY A 401 3.28 1.27 19.06
CA GLY A 401 3.54 2.62 19.59
C GLY A 401 5.02 2.84 19.94
N ALA A 402 5.61 1.93 20.70
CA ALA A 402 7.00 2.04 21.15
C ALA A 402 8.00 1.94 19.99
N GLN A 403 7.76 1.03 19.04
CA GLN A 403 8.61 0.85 17.86
C GLN A 403 8.51 2.04 16.90
N PHE A 404 7.33 2.64 16.77
CA PHE A 404 7.17 3.87 16.01
C PHE A 404 7.89 5.04 16.70
N ALA A 405 7.79 5.17 18.02
CA ALA A 405 8.52 6.20 18.76
C ALA A 405 10.04 6.10 18.58
N GLU A 406 10.58 4.87 18.47
CA GLU A 406 12.00 4.64 18.23
C GLU A 406 12.41 4.87 16.76
N GLY A 407 11.63 4.34 15.82
CA GLY A 407 11.97 4.33 14.40
C GLY A 407 11.52 5.56 13.62
N GLY A 408 10.47 6.24 14.09
CA GLY A 408 9.84 7.36 13.42
C GLY A 408 9.21 7.01 12.07
N LYS A 409 8.72 8.04 11.40
CA LYS A 409 8.14 7.96 10.05
C LYS A 409 9.22 7.67 9.02
N GLN A 410 8.94 6.73 8.13
CA GLN A 410 9.88 6.33 7.08
C GLN A 410 9.53 7.00 5.74
N ARG A 411 10.56 7.36 4.96
CA ARG A 411 10.43 7.90 3.58
C ARG A 411 9.53 9.13 3.48
N VAL A 412 9.83 10.17 4.26
CA VAL A 412 9.15 11.47 4.13
C VAL A 412 9.74 12.22 2.95
N ASP A 413 8.93 12.42 1.90
CA ASP A 413 9.29 13.32 0.80
C ASP A 413 8.94 14.75 1.21
N TYR A 414 9.94 15.63 1.32
CA TYR A 414 9.73 17.04 1.66
C TYR A 414 9.63 17.95 0.43
N LYS A 415 10.07 17.48 -0.75
CA LYS A 415 10.34 18.34 -1.92
C LYS A 415 9.09 19.05 -2.42
N ASN A 416 7.93 18.40 -2.31
CA ASN A 416 6.66 18.90 -2.87
C ASN A 416 5.60 19.19 -1.81
N LYS A 417 5.97 19.27 -0.52
CA LYS A 417 4.96 19.28 0.57
C LYS A 417 3.98 20.44 0.52
N ARG A 418 4.48 21.64 0.20
CA ARG A 418 3.62 22.83 0.05
C ARG A 418 2.63 22.64 -1.10
N LEU A 419 3.12 22.28 -2.28
CA LEU A 419 2.29 22.08 -3.46
C LEU A 419 1.30 20.92 -3.30
N GLU A 420 1.72 19.82 -2.64
CA GLU A 420 0.84 18.69 -2.27
C GLU A 420 -0.30 19.17 -1.37
N SER A 421 -0.02 20.02 -0.39
CA SER A 421 -1.02 20.57 0.54
C SER A 421 -2.00 21.53 -0.15
N GLU A 422 -1.52 22.41 -1.02
CA GLU A 422 -2.35 23.32 -1.82
C GLU A 422 -3.25 22.53 -2.79
N THR A 423 -2.69 21.53 -3.47
CA THR A 423 -3.42 20.63 -4.37
C THR A 423 -4.48 19.83 -3.63
N LEU A 424 -4.17 19.35 -2.42
CA LEU A 424 -5.11 18.61 -1.59
C LEU A 424 -6.33 19.46 -1.24
N LYS A 425 -6.14 20.72 -0.83
CA LYS A 425 -7.25 21.64 -0.53
C LYS A 425 -8.19 21.83 -1.71
N GLN A 426 -7.65 21.95 -2.92
CA GLN A 426 -8.46 22.05 -4.14
C GLN A 426 -9.18 20.73 -4.45
N ALA A 427 -8.49 19.60 -4.34
CA ALA A 427 -9.06 18.28 -4.64
C ALA A 427 -10.22 17.89 -3.71
N TRP A 428 -10.27 18.43 -2.49
CA TRP A 428 -11.36 18.21 -1.54
C TRP A 428 -12.71 18.78 -1.99
N THR A 429 -12.70 19.85 -2.77
CA THR A 429 -13.92 20.53 -3.24
C THR A 429 -14.27 20.21 -4.69
N ASP A 430 -13.36 19.57 -5.42
CA ASP A 430 -13.55 19.18 -6.81
C ASP A 430 -14.53 18.01 -6.95
N SER A 431 -15.71 18.27 -7.53
CA SER A 431 -16.73 17.25 -7.77
C SER A 431 -16.34 16.25 -8.85
N GLU A 432 -15.55 16.65 -9.85
CA GLU A 432 -15.12 15.76 -10.93
C GLU A 432 -14.10 14.74 -10.42
N LEU A 433 -13.16 15.16 -9.57
CA LEU A 433 -12.24 14.22 -8.91
C LEU A 433 -12.98 13.21 -8.04
N LYS A 434 -14.01 13.65 -7.31
CA LYS A 434 -14.83 12.76 -6.46
C LYS A 434 -15.56 11.69 -7.25
N LYS A 435 -15.97 11.95 -8.49
CA LYS A 435 -16.59 10.92 -9.36
C LYS A 435 -15.68 9.70 -9.51
N TYR A 436 -14.41 9.92 -9.86
CA TYR A 436 -13.42 8.83 -10.04
C TYR A 436 -12.95 8.16 -8.74
N MET A 437 -13.30 8.72 -7.59
CA MET A 437 -12.95 8.18 -6.27
C MET A 437 -14.18 7.68 -5.50
N ARG A 438 -15.36 7.68 -6.11
CA ARG A 438 -16.64 7.48 -5.43
C ARG A 438 -16.70 6.19 -4.64
N LEU A 439 -16.24 5.08 -5.22
CA LEU A 439 -16.29 3.77 -4.56
C LEU A 439 -15.28 3.69 -3.43
N ASP A 440 -14.09 4.24 -3.61
CA ASP A 440 -13.09 4.32 -2.54
C ASP A 440 -13.55 5.21 -1.38
N LEU A 441 -14.30 6.29 -1.66
CA LEU A 441 -14.91 7.15 -0.63
C LEU A 441 -15.92 6.37 0.21
N LEU A 442 -16.84 5.64 -0.42
CA LEU A 442 -17.78 4.77 0.28
C LEU A 442 -17.08 3.68 1.10
N LEU A 443 -16.06 3.04 0.51
CA LEU A 443 -15.26 2.02 1.20
C LEU A 443 -14.51 2.60 2.41
N TYR A 444 -13.97 3.81 2.28
CA TYR A 444 -13.27 4.51 3.37
C TYR A 444 -14.21 4.87 4.51
N GLU A 445 -15.40 5.40 4.22
CA GLU A 445 -16.42 5.67 5.24
C GLU A 445 -16.76 4.40 6.03
N HIS A 446 -16.97 3.28 5.34
CA HIS A 446 -17.16 1.99 5.98
C HIS A 446 -15.97 1.56 6.84
N ALA A 447 -14.74 1.74 6.34
CA ALA A 447 -13.53 1.40 7.08
C ALA A 447 -13.36 2.26 8.35
N VAL A 448 -13.75 3.53 8.32
CA VAL A 448 -13.78 4.41 9.50
C VAL A 448 -14.76 3.89 10.54
N ASP A 449 -15.96 3.47 10.13
CA ASP A 449 -16.95 2.90 11.04
C ASP A 449 -16.43 1.62 11.71
N VAL A 450 -15.83 0.70 10.93
CA VAL A 450 -15.21 -0.54 11.45
C VAL A 450 -14.08 -0.21 12.41
N PHE A 451 -13.20 0.75 12.07
CA PHE A 451 -12.13 1.20 12.95
C PHE A 451 -12.67 1.77 14.28
N HIS A 452 -13.69 2.62 14.24
CA HIS A 452 -14.29 3.21 15.45
C HIS A 452 -15.02 2.18 16.31
N GLU A 453 -15.64 1.16 15.70
CA GLU A 453 -16.19 0.01 16.42
C GLU A 453 -15.09 -0.79 17.13
N GLN A 454 -14.04 -1.18 16.39
CA GLN A 454 -12.91 -1.92 16.94
C GLN A 454 -12.21 -1.14 18.07
N ALA A 455 -11.90 0.13 17.85
CA ALA A 455 -11.25 0.99 18.83
C ALA A 455 -12.06 1.15 20.12
N ARG A 456 -13.40 1.34 20.02
CA ARG A 456 -14.29 1.34 21.20
C ARG A 456 -14.34 -0.01 21.90
N GLY A 457 -14.32 -1.10 21.14
CA GLY A 457 -14.26 -2.47 21.68
C GLY A 457 -13.04 -2.72 22.57
N TYR A 458 -11.93 -2.02 22.30
CA TYR A 458 -10.71 -2.05 23.12
C TYR A 458 -10.57 -0.87 24.11
N GLY A 459 -11.58 0.00 24.24
CA GLY A 459 -11.56 1.15 25.15
C GLY A 459 -10.57 2.26 24.75
N LEU A 460 -10.31 2.42 23.45
CA LEU A 460 -9.38 3.42 22.91
C LEU A 460 -10.07 4.74 22.49
N LEU A 461 -11.40 4.78 22.50
CA LEU A 461 -12.26 5.92 22.14
C LEU A 461 -13.40 6.11 23.15
#